data_AF-W1XWH6-F1
#
_entry.id   AF-W1XWH6-F1
#
_cell.length_a   1.000
_cell.length_b   1.000
_cell.length_c   1.000
_cell.angle_alpha   90.00
_cell.angle_beta   90.00
_cell.angle_gamma   90.00
#
_symmetry.space_group_name_H-M   'P 1'
#
loop_
_entity.id
_entity.type
_entity.pdbx_description
1 polymer ?
#
loop_
_entity_poly.entity_id
_entity_poly.type
_entity_poly.pdbx_seq_one_letter_code
_entity_poly.pdbx_strand_id
1 'polypeptide(L)'
;RRKKRRFSVLFIDWEAQYQCTIAHILKMREMYRDVTETFYWVALPLTTVNGVSQFQPEWICWEPGVEWVRQPPDDAITDMSYFPFYRYAMTFEEFVPAFSS
;
A
#
# COMPACT_ATOMS: atom_id res chain seq x y z
N ARG A 1 -16.23 0.88 17.39
CA ARG A 1 -17.65 0.88 17.83
C ARG A 1 -17.82 1.20 19.32
N ARG A 2 -17.42 0.32 20.25
CA ARG A 2 -17.60 0.55 21.71
C ARG A 2 -17.04 1.88 22.23
N LYS A 3 -15.84 2.28 21.77
CA LYS A 3 -15.21 3.56 22.13
C LYS A 3 -15.79 4.78 21.39
N LYS A 4 -16.73 4.60 20.45
CA LYS A 4 -17.27 5.64 19.56
C LYS A 4 -16.20 6.52 18.89
N ARG A 5 -15.06 5.91 18.53
CA ARG A 5 -13.97 6.56 17.80
C ARG A 5 -13.85 5.97 16.41
N ARG A 6 -13.51 6.83 15.45
CA ARG A 6 -13.09 6.46 14.11
C ARG A 6 -11.56 6.42 14.05
N PHE A 7 -11.01 5.65 13.12
CA PHE A 7 -9.57 5.53 12.90
C PHE A 7 -9.28 5.38 11.40
N SER A 8 -8.09 5.74 10.97
CA SER A 8 -7.65 5.51 9.60
C SER A 8 -6.86 4.21 9.50
N VAL A 9 -6.90 3.59 8.33
CA VAL A 9 -6.15 2.36 8.02
C VAL A 9 -5.22 2.65 6.87
N LEU A 10 -3.96 2.25 7.01
CA LEU A 10 -2.98 2.22 5.93
C LEU A 10 -2.78 0.77 5.49
N PHE A 11 -2.94 0.51 4.20
CA PHE A 11 -2.59 -0.74 3.56
C PHE A 11 -1.59 -0.46 2.43
N ILE A 12 -0.38 -0.99 2.58
CA ILE A 12 0.65 -0.95 1.52
C ILE A 12 0.47 -2.19 0.65
N ASP A 13 0.17 -1.93 -0.62
CA ASP A 13 0.00 -2.95 -1.63
C ASP A 13 1.35 -3.21 -2.32
N TRP A 14 1.90 -4.40 -2.12
CA TRP A 14 3.18 -4.83 -2.72
C TRP A 14 3.04 -5.48 -4.10
N GLU A 15 1.85 -5.39 -4.72
CA GLU A 15 1.46 -6.01 -5.98
C GLU A 15 1.38 -7.55 -5.89
N ALA A 16 2.52 -8.23 -5.69
CA ALA A 16 2.68 -9.67 -5.71
C ALA A 16 2.23 -10.38 -4.40
N GLN A 17 1.19 -9.86 -3.74
CA GLN A 17 0.59 -10.48 -2.56
C GLN A 17 -0.41 -11.56 -2.96
N TYR A 18 -0.54 -12.61 -2.12
CA TYR A 18 -1.52 -13.67 -2.37
C TYR A 18 -2.94 -13.12 -2.57
N GLN A 19 -3.67 -13.69 -3.53
CA GLN A 19 -5.06 -13.30 -3.80
C GLN A 19 -5.95 -13.39 -2.55
N CYS A 20 -5.70 -14.37 -1.68
CA CYS A 20 -6.42 -14.50 -0.41
C CYS A 20 -6.17 -13.32 0.54
N THR A 21 -4.97 -12.72 0.53
CA THR A 21 -4.66 -11.49 1.28
C THR A 21 -5.48 -10.33 0.74
N ILE A 22 -5.50 -10.13 -0.58
CA ILE A 22 -6.27 -9.04 -1.21
C ILE A 22 -7.77 -9.19 -0.93
N ALA A 23 -8.32 -10.40 -1.08
CA ALA A 23 -9.72 -10.68 -0.75
C ALA A 23 -10.04 -10.43 0.73
N HIS A 24 -9.12 -10.78 1.63
CA HIS A 24 -9.28 -10.51 3.06
C HIS A 24 -9.29 -9.01 3.35
N ILE A 25 -8.37 -8.24 2.78
CA ILE A 25 -8.28 -6.79 2.98
C ILE A 25 -9.55 -6.08 2.50
N LEU A 26 -10.08 -6.45 1.32
CA LEU A 26 -11.34 -5.92 0.80
C LEU A 26 -12.52 -6.24 1.75
N LYS A 27 -12.58 -7.46 2.27
CA LYS A 27 -13.60 -7.86 3.26
C LYS A 27 -13.49 -7.04 4.55
N MET A 28 -12.27 -6.80 5.03
CA MET A 28 -12.01 -6.00 6.23
C MET A 28 -12.39 -4.54 6.01
N ARG A 29 -12.04 -3.97 4.85
CA ARG A 29 -12.42 -2.60 4.45
C ARG A 29 -13.94 -2.40 4.50
N GLU A 30 -14.71 -3.35 3.97
CA GLU A 30 -16.18 -3.30 4.01
C GLU A 30 -16.70 -3.47 5.44
N MET A 31 -16.22 -4.48 6.16
CA MET A 31 -16.71 -4.82 7.51
C MET A 31 -16.55 -3.69 8.53
N TYR A 32 -15.53 -2.85 8.37
CA TYR A 32 -15.20 -1.76 9.30
C TYR A 32 -15.46 -0.36 8.72
N ARG A 33 -16.11 -0.26 7.55
CA ARG A 33 -16.39 1.03 6.89
C ARG A 33 -17.07 2.05 7.80
N ASP A 34 -17.96 1.61 8.70
CA ASP A 34 -18.68 2.48 9.64
C ASP A 34 -17.78 3.13 10.70
N VAL A 35 -16.59 2.58 10.94
CA VAL A 35 -15.63 3.07 11.95
C VAL A 35 -14.29 3.48 11.37
N THR A 36 -14.09 3.30 10.07
CA THR A 36 -12.90 3.80 9.38
C THR A 36 -13.17 5.23 8.89
N GLU A 37 -12.25 6.16 9.18
CA GLU A 37 -12.29 7.52 8.65
C GLU A 37 -11.81 7.50 7.19
N THR A 38 -10.56 7.08 7.00
CA THR A 38 -9.94 6.92 5.70
C THR A 38 -9.27 5.56 5.61
N PHE A 39 -9.47 4.87 4.49
CA PHE A 39 -8.75 3.64 4.16
C PHE A 39 -7.76 3.96 3.05
N TYR A 40 -6.50 4.16 3.40
CA TYR A 40 -5.42 4.43 2.44
C TYR A 40 -4.95 3.10 1.85
N TRP A 41 -5.40 2.80 0.63
CA TRP A 41 -4.84 1.73 -0.18
C TRP A 41 -3.72 2.33 -1.05
N VAL A 42 -2.47 2.08 -0.70
CA VAL A 42 -1.31 2.67 -1.39
C VAL A 42 -0.73 1.66 -2.36
N ALA A 43 -0.79 1.98 -3.65
CA ALA A 43 -0.21 1.22 -4.76
C ALA A 43 0.79 2.10 -5.52
N LEU A 44 1.74 2.67 -4.79
CA LEU A 44 2.82 3.52 -5.30
C LEU A 44 4.12 2.72 -5.41
N PRO A 45 5.06 3.16 -6.27
CA PRO A 45 6.41 2.63 -6.26
C PRO A 45 7.11 2.77 -4.92
N LEU A 46 7.36 1.64 -4.26
CA LEU A 46 8.09 1.57 -2.99
C LEU A 46 9.16 0.50 -3.07
N THR A 47 10.33 0.84 -2.52
CA THR A 47 11.49 -0.05 -2.49
C THR A 47 11.46 -0.89 -1.22
N THR A 48 11.72 -2.19 -1.36
CA THR A 48 11.98 -3.09 -0.24
C THR A 48 13.12 -4.05 -0.57
N VAL A 49 13.76 -4.59 0.46
CA VAL A 49 14.79 -5.60 0.29
C VAL A 49 14.18 -6.90 -0.21
N ASN A 50 14.77 -7.47 -1.25
CA ASN A 50 14.40 -8.76 -1.80
C ASN A 50 15.21 -9.86 -1.12
N GLY A 51 14.57 -10.64 -0.24
CA GLY A 51 15.23 -11.72 0.48
C GLY A 51 15.55 -12.97 -0.35
N VAL A 52 15.11 -13.06 -1.62
CA VAL A 52 15.20 -14.29 -2.43
C VAL A 52 16.16 -14.21 -3.62
N SER A 53 16.81 -13.07 -3.85
CA SER A 53 17.78 -12.91 -4.94
C SER A 53 19.06 -12.21 -4.48
N GLN A 54 20.21 -12.80 -4.82
CA GLN A 54 21.53 -12.16 -4.64
C GLN A 54 21.87 -11.21 -5.80
N PHE A 55 21.20 -11.34 -6.96
CA PHE A 55 21.45 -10.52 -8.14
C PHE A 55 20.52 -9.30 -8.22
N GLN A 56 19.34 -9.39 -7.59
CA GLN A 56 18.35 -8.32 -7.47
C GLN A 56 18.01 -8.17 -5.98
N PRO A 57 18.88 -7.50 -5.20
CA PRO A 57 18.74 -7.41 -3.75
C PRO A 57 17.59 -6.51 -3.31
N GLU A 58 16.99 -5.76 -4.23
CA GLU A 58 15.88 -4.84 -3.99
C GLU A 58 14.78 -5.05 -5.04
N TRP A 59 13.56 -4.74 -4.64
CA TRP A 59 12.35 -4.80 -5.47
C TRP A 59 11.60 -3.47 -5.33
N ILE A 60 11.11 -2.93 -6.44
CA ILE A 60 10.19 -1.79 -6.47
C ILE A 60 8.80 -2.31 -6.90
N CYS A 61 7.81 -2.30 -6.01
CA CYS A 61 6.44 -2.67 -6.40
C CYS A 61 5.83 -1.57 -7.27
N TRP A 62 4.84 -1.88 -8.12
CA TRP A 62 4.13 -0.87 -8.92
C TRP A 62 5.00 0.07 -9.78
N GLU A 63 6.25 -0.31 -10.07
CA GLU A 63 7.15 0.43 -10.96
C GLU A 63 6.51 0.67 -12.35
N PRO A 64 6.55 1.92 -12.86
CA PRO A 64 6.03 2.24 -14.20
C PRO A 64 6.78 1.49 -15.30
N GLY A 65 6.04 1.02 -16.31
CA GLY A 65 6.62 0.30 -17.45
C GLY A 65 6.87 -1.19 -17.20
N VAL A 66 6.52 -1.70 -16.02
CA VAL A 66 6.53 -3.13 -15.70
C VAL A 66 5.13 -3.71 -15.87
N GLU A 67 5.06 -4.93 -16.42
CA GLU A 67 3.80 -5.69 -16.48
C GLU A 67 3.56 -6.38 -15.14
N TRP A 68 2.50 -5.96 -14.45
CA TRP A 68 2.10 -6.46 -13.14
C TRP A 68 1.06 -7.58 -13.29
N VAL A 69 1.04 -8.53 -12.35
CA VAL A 69 0.12 -9.68 -12.39
C VAL A 69 -1.34 -9.28 -12.11
N ARG A 70 -1.55 -8.09 -11.54
CA ARG A 70 -2.87 -7.49 -11.37
C ARG A 70 -2.84 -5.97 -11.44
N GLN A 71 -4.03 -5.40 -11.55
CA GLN A 71 -4.25 -3.97 -11.38
C GLN A 71 -4.63 -3.65 -9.93
N PRO A 72 -4.30 -2.47 -9.41
CA PRO A 72 -4.81 -2.02 -8.13
C PRO A 72 -6.31 -1.71 -8.23
N PRO A 73 -7.07 -1.69 -7.12
CA PRO A 73 -8.45 -1.21 -7.12
C PRO A 73 -8.56 0.25 -7.61
N ASP A 74 -9.70 0.64 -8.18
CA ASP A 74 -9.92 2.00 -8.71
C ASP A 74 -9.73 3.11 -7.67
N ASP A 75 -9.98 2.82 -6.39
CA ASP A 75 -9.84 3.76 -5.29
C ASP A 75 -8.45 3.72 -4.61
N ALA A 76 -7.50 2.98 -5.18
CA ALA A 76 -6.12 2.96 -4.70
C ALA A 76 -5.37 4.23 -5.09
N ILE A 77 -4.50 4.67 -4.19
CA ILE A 77 -3.58 5.79 -4.41
C ILE A 77 -2.44 5.29 -5.30
N THR A 78 -2.52 5.65 -6.58
CA THR A 78 -1.54 5.34 -7.63
C THR A 78 -0.84 6.60 -8.16
N ASP A 79 -1.40 7.79 -7.88
CA ASP A 79 -0.81 9.07 -8.22
C ASP A 79 0.35 9.40 -7.27
N MET A 80 1.56 9.49 -7.81
CA MET A 80 2.78 9.81 -7.08
C MET A 80 2.78 11.22 -6.47
N SER A 81 1.89 12.11 -6.91
CA SER A 81 1.73 13.46 -6.35
C SER A 81 0.76 13.53 -5.17
N TYR A 82 0.07 12.44 -4.84
CA TYR A 82 -0.95 12.41 -3.79
C TYR A 82 -0.39 12.78 -2.41
N PHE A 83 0.79 12.28 -2.07
CA PHE A 83 1.46 12.60 -0.82
C PHE A 83 2.58 13.63 -1.07
N PRO A 84 2.56 14.81 -0.43
CA PRO A 84 3.58 15.83 -0.66
C PRO A 84 5.00 15.41 -0.20
N PHE A 85 5.09 14.42 0.70
CA PHE A 85 6.36 13.86 1.18
C PHE A 85 6.88 12.72 0.30
N TYR A 86 6.05 12.15 -0.58
CA TYR A 86 6.43 11.00 -1.37
C TYR A 86 7.48 11.37 -2.41
N ARG A 87 8.47 10.49 -2.56
CA ARG A 87 9.44 10.52 -3.64
C ARG A 87 9.47 9.16 -4.31
N TYR A 88 9.68 9.17 -5.62
CA TYR A 88 9.73 7.95 -6.43
C TYR A 88 10.65 6.90 -5.77
N ALA A 89 10.12 5.69 -5.61
CA ALA A 89 10.83 4.52 -5.07
C ALA A 89 11.47 4.74 -3.69
N MET A 90 10.88 5.59 -2.83
CA MET A 90 11.29 5.66 -1.42
C MET A 90 11.10 4.30 -0.73
N THR A 91 11.90 4.04 0.30
CA THR A 91 11.78 2.76 1.00
C THR A 91 10.54 2.74 1.89
N PHE A 92 10.08 1.53 2.23
CA PHE A 92 9.02 1.37 3.22
C PHE A 92 9.36 2.04 4.56
N GLU A 93 10.62 1.92 4.99
CA GLU A 93 11.16 2.48 6.22
C GLU A 93 11.18 4.01 6.21
N GLU A 94 11.23 4.64 5.04
CA GLU A 94 11.10 6.08 4.87
C GLU A 94 9.62 6.50 4.79
N PHE A 95 8.78 5.69 4.13
CA PHE A 95 7.37 6.01 3.89
C PHE A 95 6.56 6.02 5.19
N VAL A 96 6.72 4.98 6.03
CA VAL A 96 5.91 4.83 7.25
C VAL A 96 6.08 6.00 8.23
N PRO A 97 7.30 6.44 8.57
CA PRO A 97 7.48 7.62 9.42
C PRO A 97 6.89 8.88 8.81
N ALA A 98 7.11 9.11 7.51
CA ALA A 98 6.61 10.30 6.81
C ALA A 98 5.08 10.37 6.76
N PHE A 99 4.42 9.21 6.59
CA PHE A 99 2.95 9.12 6.63
C PHE A 99 2.37 9.36 8.04
N SER A 100 3.11 9.00 9.09
CA SER A 100 2.65 9.12 10.48
C SER A 100 2.94 10.48 11.14
N SER A 101 3.69 11.35 10.45
CA SER A 101 4.14 12.65 10.96
C SER A 101 3.08 13.75 10.88
#